data_AF-A0A812SY65-F1
#
_entry.id   AF-A0A812SY65-F1
#
_cell.length_a   1.000
_cell.length_b   1.000
_cell.length_c   1.000
_cell.angle_alpha   90.00
_cell.angle_beta   90.00
_cell.angle_gamma   90.00
#
_symmetry.space_group_name_H-M   'P 1'
#
loop_
_entity.id
_entity.type
_entity.pdbx_description
1 polymer ?
#
loop_
_entity_poly.entity_id
_entity_poly.type
_entity_poly.pdbx_seq_one_letter_code
_entity_poly.pdbx_strand_id
1 'polypeptide(L)'
;MYGAGNYCADEPEKIDQYTRPDKGRRGMEELHSLLYPTGGNTHPGQDIFYCFLVRVACGACFQSQGLDRDRLKDAATGTEVYMTDERRELSRILGSSPSISYHTLVMHTSSTKTGGHVERFREIVLFDGNRIYPEYLLAYRRLK
;
A
#
# COMPACT_ATOMS: atom_id res chain seq x y z
N MET A 1 0.41 -5.56 9.81
CA MET A 1 1.30 -4.58 9.15
C MET A 1 2.74 -5.02 9.26
N TYR A 2 3.47 -4.87 8.17
CA TYR A 2 4.80 -5.38 7.85
C TYR A 2 5.84 -4.25 7.91
N GLY A 3 5.89 -3.52 9.02
CA GLY A 3 6.84 -2.41 9.22
C GLY A 3 6.28 -1.01 8.90
N ALA A 4 7.14 -0.01 9.11
CA ALA A 4 6.81 1.41 9.00
C ALA A 4 7.06 1.92 7.57
N GLY A 5 6.27 1.41 6.63
CA GLY A 5 6.36 1.76 5.21
C GLY A 5 5.05 2.31 4.65
N ASN A 6 5.11 2.64 3.36
CA ASN A 6 3.97 2.98 2.51
C ASN A 6 3.42 1.69 1.90
N TYR A 7 2.11 1.49 2.00
CA TYR A 7 1.45 0.25 1.58
C TYR A 7 0.68 0.48 0.29
N CYS A 8 0.99 -0.32 -0.72
CA CYS A 8 0.30 -0.39 -2.00
C CYS A 8 -0.31 -1.79 -2.17
N ALA A 9 -1.31 -1.89 -3.04
CA ALA A 9 -1.88 -3.17 -3.45
C ALA A 9 -2.23 -3.11 -4.94
N ASP A 10 -2.13 -4.25 -5.61
CA ASP A 10 -2.47 -4.38 -7.03
C ASP A 10 -3.98 -4.58 -7.26
N GLU A 11 -4.70 -5.00 -6.22
CA GLU A 11 -6.12 -5.33 -6.26
C GLU A 11 -6.96 -4.22 -5.59
N PRO A 12 -7.94 -3.64 -6.29
CA PRO A 12 -8.73 -2.51 -5.78
C PRO A 12 -9.56 -2.88 -4.53
N GLU A 13 -9.95 -4.14 -4.36
CA GLU A 13 -10.69 -4.61 -3.18
C GLU A 13 -9.86 -4.58 -1.91
N LYS A 14 -8.52 -4.66 -2.01
CA LYS A 14 -7.63 -4.44 -0.87
C LYS A 14 -7.56 -2.96 -0.51
N ILE A 15 -7.42 -2.10 -1.51
CA ILE A 15 -7.39 -0.65 -1.33
C ILE A 15 -8.70 -0.15 -0.73
N ASP A 16 -9.84 -0.65 -1.21
CA ASP A 16 -11.17 -0.25 -0.77
C ASP A 16 -11.41 -0.47 0.74
N GLN A 17 -10.74 -1.44 1.37
CA GLN A 17 -10.77 -1.69 2.82
C GLN A 17 -10.24 -0.51 3.64
N TYR A 18 -9.46 0.40 3.03
CA TYR A 18 -8.85 1.57 3.68
C TYR A 18 -9.51 2.89 3.28
N THR A 19 -10.60 2.84 2.50
CA THR A 19 -11.32 4.04 2.06
C THR A 19 -12.53 4.34 2.95
N ARG A 20 -12.98 5.60 2.94
CA ARG A 20 -14.20 6.06 3.60
C ARG A 20 -15.06 6.84 2.61
N PRO A 21 -16.40 6.76 2.72
CA PRO A 21 -17.28 7.48 1.79
C PRO A 21 -17.19 8.99 1.99
N ASP A 22 -16.95 9.70 0.90
CA ASP A 22 -17.25 11.13 0.73
C ASP A 22 -18.74 11.31 0.49
N LYS A 23 -19.40 11.98 1.43
CA LYS A 23 -20.84 12.27 1.39
C LYS A 23 -21.13 13.70 0.92
N GLY A 24 -20.14 14.39 0.36
CA GLY A 24 -20.23 15.82 0.05
C GLY A 24 -20.34 16.70 1.29
N ARG A 25 -19.80 16.27 2.44
CA ARG A 25 -19.86 16.98 3.73
C ARG A 25 -18.53 17.69 4.05
N ARG A 26 -18.55 18.58 5.04
CA ARG A 26 -17.38 19.27 5.61
C ARG A 26 -16.22 18.31 5.93
N GLY A 27 -14.99 18.79 5.77
CA GLY A 27 -13.75 18.05 6.04
C GLY A 27 -12.95 17.64 4.81
N MET A 28 -13.43 17.97 3.60
CA MET A 28 -12.73 17.76 2.32
C MET A 28 -12.77 19.02 1.43
N GLU A 29 -12.88 20.20 2.03
CA GLU A 29 -13.06 21.47 1.32
C GLU A 29 -11.95 21.75 0.30
N GLU A 30 -10.70 21.46 0.66
CA GLU A 30 -9.55 21.64 -0.24
C GLU A 30 -9.67 20.71 -1.47
N LEU A 31 -9.91 19.41 -1.23
CA LEU A 31 -10.11 18.44 -2.31
C LEU A 31 -11.31 18.82 -3.19
N HIS A 32 -12.43 19.22 -2.59
CA HIS A 32 -13.64 19.61 -3.30
C HIS A 32 -13.41 20.88 -4.14
N SER A 33 -12.61 21.83 -3.66
CA SER A 33 -12.27 23.03 -4.44
C SER A 33 -11.48 22.71 -5.71
N LEU A 34 -10.68 21.63 -5.70
CA LEU A 34 -9.91 21.17 -6.84
C LEU A 34 -10.76 20.34 -7.82
N LEU A 35 -11.62 19.46 -7.31
CA LEU A 35 -12.41 18.53 -8.12
C LEU A 35 -13.73 19.12 -8.64
N TYR A 36 -14.34 20.02 -7.87
CA TYR A 36 -15.67 20.57 -8.12
C TYR A 36 -15.66 22.12 -8.11
N PRO A 37 -14.85 22.76 -8.98
CA PRO A 37 -14.78 24.22 -9.02
C PRO A 37 -16.10 24.83 -9.48
N THR A 38 -16.35 26.08 -9.08
CA THR A 38 -17.55 26.82 -9.49
C THR A 38 -17.67 26.90 -11.02
N GLY A 39 -18.81 26.46 -11.57
CA GLY A 39 -19.05 26.39 -13.02
C GLY A 39 -18.46 25.14 -13.69
N GLY A 40 -17.79 24.25 -12.94
CA GLY A 40 -17.30 22.96 -13.40
C GLY A 40 -18.19 21.78 -12.99
N ASN A 41 -17.56 20.63 -12.77
CA ASN A 41 -18.25 19.44 -12.29
C ASN A 41 -18.82 19.65 -10.88
N THR A 42 -19.96 19.04 -10.59
CA THR A 42 -20.58 19.08 -9.26
C THR A 42 -20.41 17.73 -8.57
N HIS A 43 -20.20 17.74 -7.25
CA HIS A 43 -20.20 16.52 -6.46
C HIS A 43 -21.54 15.80 -6.65
N PRO A 44 -21.56 14.48 -6.95
CA PRO A 44 -22.76 13.77 -7.39
C PRO A 44 -23.82 13.51 -6.30
N GLY A 45 -23.65 14.09 -5.10
CA GLY A 45 -24.59 13.95 -3.97
C GLY A 45 -24.73 12.55 -3.37
N GLN A 46 -23.98 11.57 -3.85
CA GLN A 46 -23.95 10.17 -3.39
C GLN A 46 -22.59 9.82 -2.78
N ASP A 47 -22.50 8.67 -2.12
CA ASP A 47 -21.23 8.17 -1.56
C ASP A 47 -20.20 7.95 -2.68
N ILE A 48 -19.13 8.75 -2.67
CA ILE A 48 -17.96 8.61 -3.54
C ILE A 48 -16.76 8.18 -2.70
N PHE A 49 -15.91 7.35 -3.27
CA PHE A 49 -14.66 6.91 -2.65
C PHE A 49 -13.52 7.37 -3.54
N TYR A 50 -12.37 7.64 -2.93
CA TYR A 50 -11.17 8.03 -3.64
C TYR A 50 -10.02 7.08 -3.35
N CYS A 51 -9.24 6.75 -4.37
CA CYS A 51 -7.96 6.07 -4.22
C CYS A 51 -6.92 6.64 -5.18
N PHE A 52 -5.65 6.57 -4.80
CA PHE A 52 -4.56 6.92 -5.70
C PHE A 52 -4.14 5.72 -6.53
N LEU A 53 -4.06 5.90 -7.84
CA LEU A 53 -3.26 5.04 -8.71
C LEU A 53 -1.85 5.65 -8.77
N VAL A 54 -0.87 4.87 -8.35
CA VAL A 54 0.52 5.33 -8.16
C VAL A 54 1.46 4.66 -9.16
N ARG A 55 2.46 5.39 -9.64
CA ARG A 55 3.67 4.75 -10.20
C ARG A 55 4.64 4.50 -9.07
N VAL A 56 5.22 3.31 -9.05
CA VAL A 56 6.11 2.88 -7.99
C VAL A 56 7.42 2.37 -8.59
N ALA A 57 8.54 2.93 -8.13
CA ALA A 57 9.88 2.45 -8.47
C ALA A 57 10.32 1.34 -7.50
N CYS A 58 9.91 0.10 -7.78
CA CYS A 58 10.13 -1.02 -6.86
C CYS A 58 11.60 -1.42 -6.69
N GLY A 59 12.45 -1.19 -7.71
CA GLY A 59 13.85 -1.61 -7.69
C GLY A 59 14.00 -3.10 -7.39
N ALA A 60 14.96 -3.45 -6.53
CA ALA A 60 15.12 -4.83 -6.03
C ALA A 60 14.03 -5.18 -4.99
N CYS A 61 13.27 -6.22 -5.26
CA CYS A 61 12.18 -6.68 -4.41
C CYS A 61 12.57 -7.89 -3.57
N PHE A 62 12.28 -7.85 -2.28
CA PHE A 62 12.26 -9.04 -1.42
C PHE A 62 10.87 -9.67 -1.53
N GLN A 63 10.78 -10.91 -2.01
CA GLN A 63 9.51 -11.65 -2.05
C GLN A 63 9.42 -12.56 -0.83
N SER A 64 8.53 -12.22 0.10
CA SER A 64 8.32 -13.04 1.29
C SER A 64 7.15 -13.99 1.09
N GLN A 65 7.30 -15.22 1.60
CA GLN A 65 6.25 -16.25 1.65
C GLN A 65 5.50 -16.24 3.00
N GLY A 66 5.59 -15.12 3.72
CA GLY A 66 5.08 -14.93 5.07
C GLY A 66 6.20 -14.52 5.99
N LEU A 67 5.89 -13.68 7.00
CA LEU A 67 6.87 -13.34 8.03
C LEU A 67 6.73 -14.28 9.23
N ASP A 68 7.84 -14.49 9.94
CA ASP A 68 7.86 -15.20 11.21
C ASP A 68 7.00 -14.50 12.29
N ARG A 69 6.91 -15.11 13.47
CA ARG A 69 6.09 -14.58 14.58
C ARG A 69 6.49 -13.16 14.98
N ASP A 70 7.79 -12.89 14.98
CA ASP A 70 8.34 -11.60 15.35
C ASP A 70 8.31 -10.60 14.19
N ARG A 71 8.01 -11.08 12.98
CA ARG A 71 7.97 -10.35 11.72
C ARG A 71 9.30 -9.74 11.31
N LEU A 72 10.40 -10.40 11.64
CA LEU A 72 11.77 -9.98 11.29
C LEU A 72 12.36 -10.81 10.17
N LYS A 73 11.91 -12.05 10.04
CA LYS A 73 12.42 -13.02 9.05
C LYS A 73 11.29 -13.55 8.19
N ASP A 74 11.67 -14.03 7.02
CA ASP A 74 10.78 -14.80 6.17
C ASP A 74 10.54 -16.17 6.82
N ALA A 75 9.27 -16.55 6.99
CA ALA A 75 8.88 -17.76 7.68
C ALA A 75 9.28 -19.04 6.94
N ALA A 76 9.38 -18.99 5.60
CA ALA A 76 9.70 -20.15 4.79
C ALA A 76 11.23 -20.39 4.71
N THR A 77 12.01 -19.31 4.62
CA THR A 77 13.46 -19.39 4.38
C THR A 77 14.30 -19.07 5.61
N GLY A 78 13.73 -18.43 6.64
CA GLY A 78 14.46 -17.92 7.80
C GLY A 78 15.35 -16.71 7.48
N THR A 79 15.28 -16.17 6.26
CA THR A 79 16.09 -15.03 5.83
C THR A 79 15.66 -13.76 6.55
N GLU A 80 16.61 -12.96 7.02
CA GLU A 80 16.31 -11.64 7.59
C GLU A 80 15.68 -10.73 6.55
N VAL A 81 14.53 -10.17 6.89
CA VAL A 81 13.75 -9.29 6.01
C VAL A 81 14.08 -7.82 6.30
N TYR A 82 14.30 -7.46 7.57
CA TYR A 82 14.59 -6.09 7.98
C TYR A 82 16.02 -5.95 8.49
N MET A 83 16.57 -4.74 8.32
CA MET A 83 17.89 -4.41 8.86
C MET A 83 17.84 -4.15 10.38
N THR A 84 16.73 -3.63 10.88
CA THR A 84 16.54 -3.27 12.30
C THR A 84 15.11 -3.58 12.78
N ASP A 85 14.92 -3.59 14.10
CA ASP A 85 13.63 -3.87 14.74
C ASP A 85 12.57 -2.79 14.49
N GLU A 86 12.98 -1.56 14.12
CA GLU A 86 12.06 -0.49 13.73
C GLU A 86 11.38 -0.77 12.38
N ARG A 87 11.88 -1.73 11.60
CA ARG A 87 11.31 -2.18 10.31
C ARG A 87 11.06 -1.02 9.36
N ARG A 88 12.05 -0.12 9.28
CA ARG A 88 12.10 1.04 8.37
C ARG A 88 12.99 0.82 7.17
N GLU A 89 13.74 -0.28 7.13
CA GLU A 89 14.61 -0.64 6.02
C GLU A 89 14.70 -2.17 5.91
N LEU A 90 14.78 -2.67 4.67
CA LEU A 90 14.96 -4.10 4.41
C LEU A 90 16.42 -4.50 4.52
N SER A 91 16.64 -5.81 4.63
CA SER A 91 17.97 -6.40 4.65
C SER A 91 18.72 -6.17 3.34
N ARG A 92 20.04 -6.40 3.39
CA ARG A 92 20.93 -6.27 2.24
C ARG A 92 20.80 -7.43 1.28
N ILE A 93 20.94 -7.14 -0.01
CA ILE A 93 20.99 -8.16 -1.06
C ILE A 93 22.35 -8.86 -0.94
N LEU A 94 22.32 -10.14 -0.60
CA LEU A 94 23.52 -10.96 -0.47
C LEU A 94 24.30 -10.96 -1.79
N GLY A 95 25.59 -10.63 -1.72
CA GLY A 95 26.49 -10.60 -2.88
C GLY A 95 26.39 -9.35 -3.77
N SER A 96 25.58 -8.35 -3.40
CA SER A 96 25.52 -7.08 -4.16
C SER A 96 26.81 -6.24 -4.01
N SER A 97 27.24 -5.62 -5.12
CA SER A 97 28.34 -4.65 -5.17
C SER A 97 27.97 -3.46 -6.08
N PRO A 98 27.80 -2.24 -5.54
CA PRO A 98 27.91 -1.89 -4.12
C PRO A 98 26.86 -2.61 -3.27
N SER A 99 27.14 -2.75 -1.98
CA SER A 99 26.20 -3.37 -1.03
C SER A 99 24.95 -2.51 -0.93
N ILE A 100 23.81 -3.06 -1.37
CA ILE A 100 22.51 -2.36 -1.40
C ILE A 100 21.44 -3.17 -0.67
N SER A 101 20.49 -2.46 -0.07
CA SER A 101 19.29 -3.04 0.55
C SER A 101 18.25 -3.41 -0.50
N TYR A 102 17.39 -4.38 -0.19
CA TYR A 102 16.13 -4.50 -0.90
C TYR A 102 15.31 -3.21 -0.71
N HIS A 103 14.52 -2.86 -1.71
CA HIS A 103 13.82 -1.58 -1.73
C HIS A 103 12.31 -1.72 -1.54
N THR A 104 11.78 -2.87 -1.91
CA THR A 104 10.35 -3.17 -1.86
C THR A 104 10.17 -4.54 -1.26
N LEU A 105 9.28 -4.63 -0.29
CA LEU A 105 8.83 -5.90 0.26
C LEU A 105 7.53 -6.28 -0.43
N VAL A 106 7.52 -7.44 -1.05
CA VAL A 106 6.34 -8.04 -1.66
C VAL A 106 5.88 -9.16 -0.73
N MET A 107 4.78 -8.91 -0.02
CA MET A 107 4.20 -9.87 0.90
C MET A 107 3.17 -10.72 0.18
N HIS A 108 3.49 -12.00 0.01
CA HIS A 108 2.50 -13.01 -0.35
C HIS A 108 1.80 -13.46 0.92
N THR A 109 0.48 -13.40 0.93
CA THR A 109 -0.32 -13.87 2.06
C THR A 109 -0.66 -15.35 1.86
N SER A 110 -0.57 -16.14 2.92
CA SER A 110 -1.04 -17.53 2.91
C SER A 110 -2.57 -17.56 3.07
N SER A 111 -3.21 -18.59 2.51
CA SER A 111 -4.67 -18.67 2.29
C SER A 111 -5.52 -18.86 3.55
N THR A 112 -5.18 -18.25 4.68
CA THR A 112 -5.97 -18.37 5.92
C THR A 112 -6.79 -17.12 6.18
N LYS A 113 -8.12 -17.25 6.20
CA LYS A 113 -9.02 -16.20 6.69
C LYS A 113 -8.88 -16.09 8.21
N THR A 114 -8.27 -15.01 8.69
CA THR A 114 -8.32 -14.62 10.10
C THR A 114 -9.05 -13.28 10.24
N GLY A 115 -10.11 -13.25 11.06
CA GLY A 115 -10.69 -12.00 11.56
C GLY A 115 -11.39 -11.09 10.54
N GLY A 116 -11.95 -11.62 9.45
CA GLY A 116 -12.74 -10.84 8.48
C GLY A 116 -11.91 -10.02 7.47
N HIS A 117 -10.59 -10.04 7.59
CA HIS A 117 -9.69 -9.57 6.54
C HIS A 117 -9.40 -10.72 5.57
N VAL A 118 -9.50 -10.44 4.27
CA VAL A 118 -9.09 -11.40 3.26
C VAL A 118 -7.58 -11.29 3.08
N GLU A 119 -6.83 -12.15 3.77
CA GLU A 119 -5.38 -12.33 3.58
C GLU A 119 -5.09 -13.08 2.26
N ARG A 120 -5.76 -12.72 1.15
CA ARG A 120 -5.42 -13.22 -0.19
C ARG A 120 -4.64 -12.19 -1.02
N PHE A 121 -4.72 -10.93 -0.60
CA PHE A 121 -4.20 -9.82 -1.36
C PHE A 121 -2.71 -9.67 -1.09
N ARG A 122 -1.94 -9.63 -2.17
CA ARG A 122 -0.53 -9.25 -2.12
C ARG A 122 -0.43 -7.80 -1.65
N GLU A 123 0.42 -7.57 -0.65
CA GLU A 123 0.74 -6.22 -0.19
C GLU A 123 2.16 -5.85 -0.63
N ILE A 124 2.32 -4.66 -1.18
CA ILE A 124 3.59 -4.12 -1.66
C ILE A 124 3.98 -2.99 -0.72
N VAL A 125 5.09 -3.13 -0.01
CA VAL A 125 5.55 -2.17 1.00
C VAL A 125 6.83 -1.48 0.56
N LEU A 126 6.83 -0.16 0.57
CA LEU A 126 7.98 0.68 0.27
C LEU A 126 8.37 1.52 1.47
N PHE A 127 9.67 1.63 1.73
CA PHE A 127 10.20 2.34 2.89
C PHE A 127 10.72 3.74 2.58
N ASP A 128 10.71 4.13 1.30
CA ASP A 128 11.07 5.46 0.82
C ASP A 128 9.93 6.03 -0.02
N GLY A 129 9.31 7.10 0.46
CA GLY A 129 8.18 7.76 -0.21
C GLY A 129 8.55 8.41 -1.54
N ASN A 130 9.83 8.74 -1.77
CA ASN A 130 10.28 9.35 -3.03
C ASN A 130 10.19 8.38 -4.22
N ARG A 131 9.92 7.09 -3.95
CA ARG A 131 9.70 6.05 -4.97
C ARG A 131 8.26 5.94 -5.42
N ILE A 132 7.36 6.72 -4.83
CA ILE A 132 5.93 6.68 -5.09
C ILE A 132 5.53 8.02 -5.71
N TYR A 133 4.98 7.94 -6.91
CA TYR A 133 4.37 9.08 -7.58
C TYR A 133 2.86 8.87 -7.68
N PRO A 134 2.04 9.62 -6.92
CA PRO A 134 0.59 9.63 -7.09
C PRO A 134 0.23 10.20 -8.45
N GLU A 135 -0.06 9.32 -9.40
CA GLU A 135 -0.25 9.72 -10.79
C GLU A 135 -1.69 10.12 -11.07
N TYR A 136 -2.63 9.36 -10.52
CA TYR A 136 -4.06 9.66 -10.67
C TYR A 136 -4.77 9.54 -9.34
N LEU A 137 -5.75 10.42 -9.14
CA LEU A 137 -6.80 10.24 -8.15
C LEU A 137 -8.03 9.66 -8.86
N LEU A 138 -8.44 8.46 -8.46
CA LEU A 138 -9.64 7.82 -8.99
C LEU A 138 -10.80 8.07 -8.04
N ALA A 139 -11.90 8.62 -8.57
CA ALA A 139 -13.19 8.68 -7.88
C ALA A 139 -14.04 7.50 -8.33
N TYR A 140 -14.55 6.70 -7.38
CA TYR A 140 -15.35 5.51 -7.68
C TYR A 140 -16.54 5.36 -6.74
N ARG A 141 -17.48 4.49 -7.14
CA ARG A 141 -18.61 4.05 -6.34
C ARG A 141 -18.59 2.52 -6.20
N ARG A 142 -19.09 2.01 -5.08
CA ARG A 142 -19.29 0.57 -4.89
C ARG A 142 -20.60 0.18 -5.56
N LEU A 143 -20.55 -0.78 -6.48
CA LEU A 143 -21.76 -1.41 -7.02
C LEU A 143 -22.21 -2.51 -6.06
N LYS A 144 -23.52 -2.62 -5.86
CA LYS A 144 -24.14 -3.72 -5.10
C LYS A 144 -24.43 -4.89 -6.02
#